data_AF-A0A7S2HVJ4-F1
#
_entry.id   AF-A0A7S2HVJ4-F1
#
_cell.length_a   1.000
_cell.length_b   1.000
_cell.length_c   1.000
_cell.angle_alpha   90.00
_cell.angle_beta   90.00
_cell.angle_gamma   90.00
#
_symmetry.space_group_name_H-M   'P 1'
#
loop_
_entity.id
_entity.type
_entity.pdbx_description
1 polymer ?
#
loop_
_entity_poly.entity_id
_entity_poly.type
_entity_poly.pdbx_seq_one_letter_code
_entity_poly.pdbx_strand_id
1 'polypeptide(L)'
;EAYEAILMRFYGLFESIVKYKKDFQEFVENLDSGIFIQYTVESVVQDIDGKQLMCEALYLYGTMLLLLDRHIPGPIREKMVIAVLRHKGETTLEHLESVCNLIRSTGYDPTQPNKHPKNYPENFFSRFPVTSSVVKLVIQTLQSDDIYRQARAFPSPEHRSNRLATQAGMLYVILYFAPEMLYKNDTAMRETVDRHFSDNWIITIYMGHVIDLSKEWLRYKSAAKALANILTTENVTAVSKQNMTWFREAKNELGEFLTEGVLNQQFLMVNMESLLQCMRKSNVALRWRLLHRRVDHPRFTTLIQNQIQPE
;
A
#
# COMPACT_ATOMS: atom_id res chain seq x y z
N GLU A 1 34.63 -13.63 -9.66
CA GLU A 1 33.48 -14.37 -10.23
C GLU A 1 32.24 -14.38 -9.32
N ALA A 2 32.27 -14.99 -8.12
CA ALA A 2 31.07 -15.05 -7.26
C ALA A 2 30.49 -13.68 -6.84
N TYR A 3 31.34 -12.73 -6.42
CA TYR A 3 30.89 -11.37 -6.05
C TYR A 3 30.45 -10.53 -7.26
N GLU A 4 31.02 -10.78 -8.43
CA GLU A 4 30.62 -10.12 -9.68
C GLU A 4 29.17 -10.49 -10.03
N ALA A 5 28.83 -11.79 -9.96
CA ALA A 5 27.47 -12.24 -10.23
C ALA A 5 26.45 -11.58 -9.28
N ILE A 6 26.80 -11.40 -8.00
CA ILE A 6 25.95 -10.70 -7.03
C ILE A 6 25.79 -9.22 -7.40
N LEU A 7 26.89 -8.52 -7.71
CA LEU A 7 26.84 -7.11 -8.11
C LEU A 7 26.01 -6.90 -9.38
N MET A 8 26.16 -7.77 -10.38
CA MET A 8 25.37 -7.71 -11.61
C MET A 8 23.88 -7.94 -11.36
N ARG A 9 23.51 -8.78 -10.38
CA ARG A 9 22.10 -8.95 -9.99
C ARG A 9 21.51 -7.67 -9.38
N PHE A 10 22.26 -6.97 -8.53
CA PHE A 10 21.82 -5.68 -7.99
C PHE A 10 21.73 -4.61 -9.07
N TYR A 11 22.70 -4.56 -9.98
CA TYR A 11 22.64 -3.64 -11.11
C TYR A 11 21.42 -3.92 -12.01
N GLY A 12 21.18 -5.19 -12.34
CA GLY A 12 20.00 -5.61 -13.11
C GLY A 12 18.68 -5.22 -12.42
N LEU A 13 18.62 -5.25 -11.08
CA LEU A 13 17.48 -4.70 -10.34
C LEU A 13 17.31 -3.19 -10.59
N PHE A 14 18.38 -2.40 -10.47
CA PHE A 14 18.29 -0.94 -10.65
C PHE A 14 17.89 -0.57 -12.08
N GLU A 15 18.48 -1.25 -13.07
CA GLU A 15 18.14 -1.10 -14.47
C GLU A 15 16.69 -1.51 -14.75
N SER A 16 16.22 -2.60 -14.16
CA SER A 16 14.83 -3.07 -14.30
C SER A 16 13.81 -2.05 -13.75
N ILE A 17 14.13 -1.35 -12.64
CA ILE A 17 13.26 -0.29 -12.11
C ILE A 17 13.20 0.89 -13.09
N VAL A 18 14.34 1.30 -13.65
CA VAL A 18 14.39 2.36 -14.67
C VAL A 18 13.59 1.96 -15.91
N LYS A 19 13.77 0.73 -16.39
CA LYS A 19 13.06 0.19 -17.55
C LYS A 19 11.55 0.14 -17.31
N TYR A 20 11.12 -0.41 -16.17
CA TYR A 20 9.70 -0.48 -15.79
C TYR A 20 9.02 0.90 -15.90
N LYS A 21 9.67 1.93 -15.36
CA LYS A 21 9.16 3.30 -15.44
C LYS A 21 9.12 3.83 -16.87
N LYS A 22 10.14 3.55 -17.69
CA LYS A 22 10.18 3.99 -19.09
C LYS A 22 9.06 3.33 -19.89
N ASP A 23 8.91 2.02 -19.76
CA ASP A 23 7.86 1.25 -20.44
C ASP A 23 6.47 1.75 -20.02
N PHE A 24 6.26 2.07 -18.73
CA PHE A 24 5.00 2.65 -18.25
C PHE A 24 4.73 4.05 -18.81
N GLN A 25 5.75 4.91 -18.89
CA GLN A 25 5.60 6.24 -19.49
C GLN A 25 5.34 6.16 -20.99
N GLU A 26 6.08 5.33 -21.71
CA GLU A 26 5.88 5.12 -23.14
C GLU A 26 4.46 4.61 -23.41
N PHE A 27 3.95 3.70 -22.59
CA PHE A 27 2.56 3.25 -22.68
C PHE A 27 1.57 4.41 -22.53
N VAL A 28 1.76 5.28 -21.53
CA VAL A 28 0.91 6.47 -21.32
C VAL A 28 1.02 7.45 -22.48
N GLU A 29 2.23 7.72 -22.96
CA GLU A 29 2.48 8.62 -24.09
C GLU A 29 1.86 8.06 -25.39
N ASN A 30 1.89 6.74 -25.57
CA ASN A 30 1.25 6.07 -26.71
C ASN A 30 -0.28 6.16 -26.66
N LEU A 31 -0.88 6.15 -25.47
CA LEU A 31 -2.31 6.43 -25.30
C LEU A 31 -2.65 7.90 -25.59
N ASP A 32 -1.85 8.84 -25.09
CA ASP A 32 -2.07 10.27 -25.28
C ASP A 32 -1.85 10.72 -26.74
N SER A 33 -0.89 10.10 -27.44
CA SER A 33 -0.60 10.37 -28.86
C SER A 33 -1.55 9.67 -29.84
N GLY A 34 -2.47 8.83 -29.34
CA GLY A 34 -3.45 8.13 -30.16
C GLY A 34 -2.87 6.98 -31.01
N ILE A 35 -1.68 6.45 -30.63
CA ILE A 35 -1.10 5.25 -31.27
C ILE A 35 -2.07 4.07 -31.11
N PHE A 36 -2.70 3.97 -29.94
CA PHE A 36 -3.83 3.08 -29.73
C PHE A 36 -5.12 3.80 -30.17
N ILE A 37 -5.41 3.79 -31.47
CA ILE A 37 -6.52 4.54 -32.13
C ILE A 37 -7.82 4.58 -31.31
N GLN A 38 -8.20 3.46 -30.66
CA GLN A 38 -9.46 3.32 -29.91
C GLN A 38 -9.34 3.57 -28.41
N TYR A 39 -8.13 3.78 -27.88
CA TYR A 39 -7.87 3.83 -26.45
C TYR A 39 -7.16 5.12 -26.05
N THR A 40 -7.78 5.83 -25.10
CA THR A 40 -7.16 6.90 -24.33
C THR A 40 -6.92 6.46 -22.89
N VAL A 41 -6.15 7.23 -22.13
CA VAL A 41 -5.98 7.02 -20.68
C VAL A 41 -7.33 6.96 -19.96
N GLU A 42 -8.28 7.84 -20.30
CA GLU A 42 -9.62 7.85 -19.71
C GLU A 42 -10.40 6.58 -20.06
N SER A 43 -10.34 6.11 -21.31
CA SER A 43 -11.03 4.88 -21.71
C SER A 43 -10.49 3.65 -20.96
N VAL A 44 -9.18 3.59 -20.72
CA VAL A 44 -8.53 2.51 -19.98
C VAL A 44 -8.96 2.53 -18.51
N VAL A 45 -9.12 3.72 -17.92
CA VAL A 45 -9.59 3.86 -16.53
C VAL A 45 -11.11 3.63 -16.40
N GLN A 46 -11.88 3.75 -17.47
CA GLN A 46 -13.28 3.33 -17.49
C GLN A 46 -13.43 1.81 -17.61
N ASP A 47 -12.47 1.15 -18.26
CA ASP A 47 -12.43 -0.31 -18.33
C ASP A 47 -12.14 -0.93 -16.95
N ILE A 48 -12.76 -2.08 -16.70
CA ILE A 48 -12.70 -2.75 -15.41
C ILE A 48 -11.30 -3.28 -15.12
N ASP A 49 -10.68 -3.92 -16.11
CA ASP A 49 -9.36 -4.52 -15.94
C ASP A 49 -8.28 -3.44 -16.14
N GLY A 50 -8.51 -2.53 -17.10
CA GLY A 50 -7.64 -1.38 -17.37
C GLY A 50 -7.41 -0.51 -16.14
N LYS A 51 -8.47 -0.14 -15.41
CA LYS A 51 -8.31 0.68 -14.20
C LYS A 51 -7.56 -0.02 -13.08
N GLN A 52 -7.78 -1.32 -12.90
CA GLN A 52 -7.04 -2.11 -11.92
C GLN A 52 -5.56 -2.14 -12.29
N LEU A 53 -5.23 -2.46 -13.55
CA LEU A 53 -3.85 -2.53 -14.04
C LEU A 53 -3.14 -1.18 -13.99
N MET A 54 -3.84 -0.08 -14.29
CA MET A 54 -3.27 1.28 -14.19
C MET A 54 -2.94 1.66 -12.74
N CYS A 55 -3.84 1.32 -11.79
CA CYS A 55 -3.58 1.54 -10.37
C CYS A 55 -2.40 0.68 -9.88
N GLU A 56 -2.38 -0.60 -10.25
CA GLU A 56 -1.33 -1.55 -9.88
C GLU A 56 0.03 -1.15 -10.46
N ALA A 57 0.08 -0.68 -11.72
CA ALA A 57 1.33 -0.29 -12.37
C ALA A 57 2.00 0.87 -11.64
N LEU A 58 1.23 1.93 -11.34
CA LEU A 58 1.75 3.09 -10.61
C LEU A 58 2.11 2.73 -9.16
N TYR A 59 1.30 1.89 -8.51
CA TYR A 59 1.57 1.39 -7.17
C TYR A 59 2.85 0.56 -7.08
N LEU A 60 3.06 -0.37 -8.02
CA LEU A 60 4.24 -1.23 -8.06
C LEU A 60 5.50 -0.38 -8.26
N TYR A 61 5.46 0.62 -9.14
CA TYR A 61 6.57 1.54 -9.30
C TYR A 61 6.89 2.29 -8.00
N GLY A 62 5.91 2.92 -7.36
CA GLY A 62 6.12 3.61 -6.09
C GLY A 62 6.61 2.68 -4.97
N THR A 63 6.15 1.43 -4.98
CA THR A 63 6.61 0.38 -4.05
C THR A 63 8.08 0.04 -4.30
N MET A 64 8.49 -0.14 -5.56
CA MET A 64 9.89 -0.41 -5.90
C MET A 64 10.80 0.69 -5.36
N LEU A 65 10.40 1.97 -5.47
CA LEU A 65 11.14 3.09 -4.91
C LEU A 65 11.26 2.97 -3.37
N LEU A 66 10.13 2.86 -2.66
CA LEU A 66 10.13 2.79 -1.20
C LEU A 66 10.96 1.61 -0.67
N LEU A 67 10.81 0.43 -1.28
CA LEU A 67 11.55 -0.77 -0.86
C LEU A 67 13.03 -0.69 -1.22
N LEU A 68 13.40 -0.06 -2.33
CA LEU A 68 14.78 0.14 -2.70
C LEU A 68 15.54 0.94 -1.62
N ASP A 69 14.96 2.06 -1.16
CA ASP A 69 15.53 2.88 -0.09
C ASP A 69 15.54 2.17 1.26
N ARG A 70 14.50 1.38 1.56
CA ARG A 70 14.36 0.66 2.83
C ARG A 70 15.30 -0.52 2.97
N HIS A 71 15.62 -1.20 1.86
CA HIS A 71 16.45 -2.41 1.89
C HIS A 71 17.91 -2.15 1.54
N ILE A 72 18.21 -1.13 0.74
CA ILE A 72 19.58 -0.87 0.28
C ILE A 72 19.92 0.61 0.55
N PRO A 73 20.73 0.89 1.58
CA PRO A 73 21.12 2.26 1.91
C PRO A 73 21.76 2.98 0.72
N GLY A 74 21.49 4.28 0.58
CA GLY A 74 22.02 5.14 -0.49
C GLY A 74 23.52 4.94 -0.79
N PRO A 75 24.41 5.10 0.21
CA PRO A 75 25.85 4.93 0.01
C PRO A 75 26.25 3.54 -0.48
N ILE A 76 25.47 2.50 -0.18
CA ILE A 76 25.74 1.13 -0.64
C ILE A 76 25.34 1.00 -2.11
N ARG A 77 24.17 1.51 -2.52
CA ARG A 77 23.74 1.49 -3.93
C ARG A 77 24.73 2.23 -4.83
N GLU A 78 25.19 3.41 -4.42
CA GLU A 78 26.19 4.20 -5.16
C GLU A 78 27.50 3.43 -5.33
N LYS A 79 28.01 2.81 -4.27
CA LYS A 79 29.22 1.97 -4.35
C LYS A 79 29.05 0.75 -5.25
N MET A 80 27.87 0.12 -5.24
CA MET A 80 27.57 -1.01 -6.14
C MET A 80 27.63 -0.58 -7.60
N VAL A 81 27.03 0.56 -7.96
CA VAL A 81 27.06 1.07 -9.34
C VAL A 81 28.48 1.46 -9.75
N ILE A 82 29.25 2.13 -8.89
CA ILE A 82 30.66 2.46 -9.17
C ILE A 82 31.49 1.18 -9.38
N ALA A 83 31.27 0.13 -8.59
CA ALA A 83 31.98 -1.14 -8.75
C ALA A 83 31.66 -1.80 -10.10
N VAL A 84 30.39 -1.81 -10.51
CA VAL A 84 29.96 -2.35 -11.82
C VAL A 84 30.53 -1.52 -12.96
N LEU A 85 30.49 -0.20 -12.86
CA LEU A 85 31.05 0.73 -13.85
C LEU A 85 32.55 0.49 -14.05
N ARG A 86 33.33 0.34 -12.98
CA ARG A 86 34.76 0.06 -13.05
C ARG A 86 35.09 -1.29 -13.68
N HIS A 87 34.19 -2.26 -13.53
CA HIS A 87 34.41 -3.63 -14.01
C HIS A 87 33.98 -3.84 -15.46
N LYS A 88 32.81 -3.31 -15.85
CA LYS A 88 32.26 -3.49 -17.20
C LYS A 88 32.64 -2.37 -18.17
N GLY A 89 33.04 -1.21 -17.65
CA GLY A 89 33.20 0.01 -18.46
C GLY A 89 31.86 0.67 -18.80
N GLU A 90 31.91 1.97 -19.08
CA GLU A 90 30.71 2.79 -19.33
C GLU A 90 29.94 2.37 -20.59
N THR A 91 30.66 2.00 -21.64
CA THR A 91 30.08 1.69 -22.97
C THR A 91 29.16 0.48 -23.00
N THR A 92 29.20 -0.38 -21.98
CA THR A 92 28.41 -1.61 -21.91
C THR A 92 27.14 -1.44 -21.06
N LEU A 93 27.01 -0.31 -20.36
CA LEU A 93 25.92 -0.08 -19.40
C LEU A 93 24.86 0.84 -20.02
N GLU A 94 23.78 0.23 -20.50
CA GLU A 94 22.63 0.99 -20.97
C GLU A 94 21.98 1.77 -19.82
N HIS A 95 21.49 2.97 -20.12
CA HIS A 95 20.74 3.82 -19.18
C HIS A 95 21.49 4.20 -17.88
N LEU A 96 22.83 4.13 -17.87
CA LEU A 96 23.66 4.41 -16.70
C LEU A 96 23.29 5.73 -15.99
N GLU A 97 23.05 6.81 -16.75
CA GLU A 97 22.66 8.10 -16.17
C GLU A 97 21.34 8.03 -15.40
N SER A 98 20.34 7.34 -15.95
CA SER A 98 19.06 7.13 -15.29
C SER A 98 19.23 6.26 -14.03
N VAL A 99 20.06 5.21 -14.11
CA VAL A 99 20.37 4.37 -12.95
C VAL A 99 21.04 5.18 -11.85
N CYS A 100 22.05 5.99 -12.19
CA CYS A 100 22.73 6.90 -11.26
C CYS A 100 21.77 7.90 -10.60
N ASN A 101 20.83 8.46 -11.38
CA ASN A 101 19.82 9.36 -10.83
C ASN A 101 18.86 8.63 -9.86
N LEU A 102 18.46 7.39 -10.18
CA LEU A 102 17.60 6.57 -9.33
C LEU A 102 18.28 6.26 -7.99
N ILE A 103 19.50 5.75 -8.02
CA ILE A 103 20.16 5.18 -6.85
C ILE A 103 20.83 6.20 -5.92
N ARG A 104 20.91 7.47 -6.35
CA ARG A 104 21.52 8.57 -5.57
C ARG A 104 20.96 8.60 -4.15
N SER A 105 21.82 8.81 -3.16
CA SER A 105 21.42 8.84 -1.76
C SER A 105 20.30 9.86 -1.52
N THR A 106 19.26 9.44 -0.80
CA THR A 106 18.15 10.29 -0.33
C THR A 106 18.42 10.85 1.06
N GLY A 107 19.47 10.37 1.73
CA GLY A 107 19.72 10.60 3.15
C GLY A 107 18.88 9.75 4.08
N TYR A 108 17.97 8.90 3.56
CA TYR A 108 17.17 7.99 4.38
C TYR A 108 18.06 6.91 4.99
N ASP A 109 17.89 6.67 6.30
CA ASP A 109 18.61 5.65 7.04
C ASP A 109 17.63 4.55 7.47
N PRO A 110 17.72 3.33 6.90
CA PRO A 110 16.87 2.21 7.28
C PRO A 110 16.97 1.79 8.76
N THR A 111 18.07 2.12 9.44
CA THR A 111 18.25 1.81 10.87
C THR A 111 17.48 2.78 11.78
N GLN A 112 17.11 3.95 11.25
CA GLN A 112 16.32 4.98 11.94
C GLN A 112 15.04 5.28 11.15
N PRO A 113 14.09 4.32 11.06
CA PRO A 113 12.94 4.45 10.17
C PRO A 113 12.03 5.63 10.51
N ASN A 114 12.02 6.08 11.77
CA ASN A 114 11.23 7.22 12.24
C ASN A 114 11.86 8.58 11.90
N LYS A 115 13.10 8.61 11.37
CA LYS A 115 13.81 9.84 11.05
C LYS A 115 13.87 10.02 9.54
N HIS A 116 12.95 10.81 9.03
CA HIS A 116 12.91 11.12 7.60
C HIS A 116 13.77 12.34 7.28
N PRO A 117 14.57 12.29 6.20
CA PRO A 117 15.19 13.47 5.63
C PRO A 117 14.14 14.52 5.24
N LYS A 118 14.58 15.76 5.07
CA LYS A 118 13.71 16.83 4.58
C LYS A 118 13.17 16.48 3.19
N ASN A 119 11.87 16.60 3.00
CA ASN A 119 11.16 16.31 1.75
C ASN A 119 11.38 14.87 1.23
N TYR A 120 11.48 13.90 2.16
CA TYR A 120 11.46 12.48 1.84
C TYR A 120 10.07 11.87 2.17
N PRO A 121 9.49 11.03 1.29
CA PRO A 121 10.04 10.48 0.04
C PRO A 121 9.74 11.30 -1.22
N GLU A 122 9.16 12.49 -1.11
CA GLU A 122 8.67 13.30 -2.24
C GLU A 122 9.78 13.62 -3.24
N ASN A 123 10.94 14.04 -2.74
CA ASN A 123 12.10 14.31 -3.59
C ASN A 123 12.65 13.07 -4.27
N PHE A 124 12.41 11.89 -3.71
CA PHE A 124 12.82 10.64 -4.34
C PHE A 124 11.85 10.26 -5.46
N PHE A 125 10.54 10.37 -5.19
CA PHE A 125 9.49 10.15 -6.17
C PHE A 125 9.55 11.15 -7.34
N SER A 126 9.98 12.38 -7.08
CA SER A 126 10.10 13.43 -8.11
C SER A 126 11.29 13.26 -9.05
N ARG A 127 12.25 12.36 -8.76
CA ARG A 127 13.40 12.11 -9.65
C ARG A 127 12.99 11.55 -11.01
N PHE A 128 11.82 10.91 -11.05
CA PHE A 128 11.26 10.25 -12.21
C PHE A 128 9.75 10.52 -12.22
N PRO A 129 9.35 11.73 -12.63
CA PRO A 129 7.95 12.15 -12.54
C PRO A 129 7.08 11.33 -13.49
N VAL A 130 5.89 11.00 -13.01
CA VAL A 130 4.79 10.47 -13.83
C VAL A 130 3.87 11.64 -14.19
N THR A 131 3.22 11.58 -15.35
CA THR A 131 2.30 12.62 -15.83
C THR A 131 1.24 12.93 -14.78
N SER A 132 1.14 14.20 -14.38
CA SER A 132 0.28 14.63 -13.26
C SER A 132 -1.20 14.32 -13.48
N SER A 133 -1.68 14.37 -14.73
CA SER A 133 -3.05 13.98 -15.10
C SER A 133 -3.32 12.51 -14.76
N VAL A 134 -2.43 11.60 -15.16
CA VAL A 134 -2.54 10.16 -14.87
C VAL A 134 -2.53 9.91 -13.37
N VAL A 135 -1.61 10.52 -12.62
CA VAL A 135 -1.55 10.37 -11.16
C VAL A 135 -2.86 10.81 -10.50
N LYS A 136 -3.41 11.97 -10.90
CA LYS A 136 -4.67 12.48 -10.36
C LYS A 136 -5.85 11.57 -10.70
N LEU A 137 -5.90 11.07 -11.94
CA LEU A 137 -6.95 10.16 -12.39
C LEU A 137 -6.92 8.85 -11.58
N VAL A 138 -5.74 8.25 -11.42
CA VAL A 138 -5.57 7.04 -10.59
C VAL A 138 -5.96 7.27 -9.13
N ILE A 139 -5.57 8.41 -8.54
CA ILE A 139 -5.98 8.77 -7.17
C ILE A 139 -7.51 8.88 -7.08
N GLN A 140 -8.16 9.55 -8.04
CA GLN A 140 -9.62 9.68 -8.06
C GLN A 140 -10.30 8.32 -8.17
N THR A 141 -9.82 7.44 -9.05
CA THR A 141 -10.33 6.06 -9.19
C THR A 141 -10.21 5.29 -7.87
N LEU A 142 -9.06 5.36 -7.20
CA LEU A 142 -8.86 4.69 -5.91
C LEU A 142 -9.74 5.28 -4.79
N GLN A 143 -10.05 6.58 -4.86
CA GLN A 143 -10.93 7.26 -3.91
C GLN A 143 -12.41 6.91 -4.13
N SER A 144 -12.86 6.79 -5.38
CA SER A 144 -14.29 6.61 -5.71
C SER A 144 -14.73 5.15 -5.81
N ASP A 145 -13.88 4.27 -6.35
CA ASP A 145 -14.30 2.95 -6.80
C ASP A 145 -13.91 1.83 -5.80
N ASP A 146 -14.44 0.63 -6.06
CA ASP A 146 -13.97 -0.64 -5.52
C ASP A 146 -13.31 -1.38 -6.70
N ILE A 147 -12.02 -1.10 -6.95
CA ILE A 147 -11.33 -1.56 -8.17
C ILE A 147 -11.23 -3.09 -8.23
N TYR A 148 -11.32 -3.76 -7.09
CA TYR A 148 -11.30 -5.21 -6.97
C TYR A 148 -12.69 -5.86 -6.91
N ARG A 149 -13.76 -5.05 -7.00
CA ARG A 149 -15.16 -5.50 -6.95
C ARG A 149 -15.46 -6.39 -5.74
N GLN A 150 -14.84 -6.10 -4.60
CA GLN A 150 -14.93 -6.88 -3.37
C GLN A 150 -16.26 -6.70 -2.62
N ALA A 151 -17.16 -5.82 -3.09
CA ALA A 151 -18.48 -5.62 -2.50
C ALA A 151 -19.31 -6.91 -2.38
N ARG A 152 -19.16 -7.85 -3.32
CA ARG A 152 -19.82 -9.17 -3.24
C ARG A 152 -19.19 -10.08 -2.16
N ALA A 153 -17.88 -9.96 -1.97
CA ALA A 153 -17.15 -10.72 -0.95
C ALA A 153 -17.37 -10.15 0.46
N PHE A 154 -17.52 -8.83 0.58
CA PHE A 154 -17.77 -8.11 1.84
C PHE A 154 -18.96 -7.16 1.69
N PRO A 155 -20.21 -7.69 1.82
CA PRO A 155 -21.42 -6.90 1.61
C PRO A 155 -21.75 -5.98 2.79
N SER A 156 -21.33 -6.33 4.02
CA SER A 156 -21.57 -5.50 5.21
C SER A 156 -20.87 -4.14 5.09
N PRO A 157 -21.57 -3.01 5.32
CA PRO A 157 -20.96 -1.69 5.38
C PRO A 157 -19.85 -1.58 6.43
N GLU A 158 -19.95 -2.34 7.52
CA GLU A 158 -18.96 -2.39 8.61
C GLU A 158 -17.62 -3.00 8.16
N HIS A 159 -17.62 -3.76 7.06
CA HIS A 159 -16.41 -4.38 6.51
C HIS A 159 -15.75 -3.50 5.43
N ARG A 160 -16.18 -2.24 5.26
CA ARG A 160 -15.72 -1.35 4.17
C ARG A 160 -14.20 -1.20 4.12
N SER A 161 -13.55 -0.86 5.23
CA SER A 161 -12.09 -0.64 5.22
C SER A 161 -11.30 -1.93 5.00
N ASN A 162 -11.87 -3.09 5.35
CA ASN A 162 -11.30 -4.39 5.00
C ASN A 162 -11.48 -4.70 3.51
N ARG A 163 -12.67 -4.45 2.98
CA ARG A 163 -13.01 -4.61 1.56
C ARG A 163 -12.05 -3.80 0.68
N LEU A 164 -11.76 -2.56 1.08
CA LEU A 164 -10.91 -1.65 0.33
C LEU A 164 -9.42 -1.71 0.76
N ALA A 165 -9.01 -2.67 1.60
CA ALA A 165 -7.69 -2.66 2.22
C ALA A 165 -6.53 -2.69 1.21
N THR A 166 -6.66 -3.44 0.12
CA THR A 166 -5.61 -3.52 -0.92
C THR A 166 -5.44 -2.17 -1.64
N GLN A 167 -6.55 -1.58 -2.10
CA GLN A 167 -6.51 -0.26 -2.77
C GLN A 167 -6.14 0.87 -1.82
N ALA A 168 -6.46 0.74 -0.53
CA ALA A 168 -6.01 1.67 0.50
C ALA A 168 -4.47 1.68 0.63
N GLY A 169 -3.85 0.49 0.59
CA GLY A 169 -2.40 0.34 0.51
C GLY A 169 -1.79 0.98 -0.75
N MET A 170 -2.47 0.84 -1.89
CA MET A 170 -2.05 1.52 -3.13
C MET A 170 -2.11 3.03 -3.00
N LEU A 171 -3.23 3.54 -2.49
CA LEU A 171 -3.47 4.97 -2.34
C LEU A 171 -2.42 5.62 -1.45
N TYR A 172 -2.03 4.96 -0.35
CA TYR A 172 -0.92 5.42 0.50
C TYR A 172 0.38 5.65 -0.30
N VAL A 173 0.78 4.70 -1.14
CA VAL A 173 2.01 4.83 -1.95
C VAL A 173 1.84 5.88 -3.04
N ILE A 174 0.70 5.88 -3.73
CA ILE A 174 0.45 6.74 -4.90
C ILE A 174 0.36 8.21 -4.50
N LEU A 175 -0.13 8.52 -3.29
CA LEU A 175 -0.18 9.89 -2.78
C LEU A 175 1.21 10.57 -2.71
N TYR A 176 2.31 9.81 -2.65
CA TYR A 176 3.67 10.38 -2.71
C TYR A 176 4.04 10.91 -4.10
N PHE A 177 3.36 10.51 -5.17
CA PHE A 177 3.46 11.16 -6.49
C PHE A 177 2.69 12.49 -6.56
N ALA A 178 1.80 12.76 -5.60
CA ALA A 178 1.01 13.98 -5.52
C ALA A 178 1.05 14.60 -4.10
N PRO A 179 2.24 14.99 -3.60
CA PRO A 179 2.43 15.40 -2.20
C PRO A 179 1.62 16.63 -1.80
N GLU A 180 1.26 17.49 -2.76
CA GLU A 180 0.36 18.63 -2.53
C GLU A 180 -0.98 18.21 -1.93
N MET A 181 -1.50 17.02 -2.26
CA MET A 181 -2.72 16.49 -1.65
C MET A 181 -2.54 16.22 -0.16
N LEU A 182 -1.41 15.63 0.23
CA LEU A 182 -1.08 15.31 1.63
C LEU A 182 -0.89 16.59 2.47
N TYR A 183 -0.33 17.65 1.89
CA TYR A 183 -0.02 18.89 2.61
C TYR A 183 -1.14 19.93 2.64
N LYS A 184 -1.93 20.07 1.57
CA LYS A 184 -2.83 21.21 1.37
C LYS A 184 -4.29 20.84 1.17
N ASN A 185 -4.60 19.62 0.73
CA ASN A 185 -5.97 19.25 0.36
C ASN A 185 -6.72 18.59 1.53
N ASP A 186 -7.20 19.42 2.46
CA ASP A 186 -7.94 18.98 3.65
C ASP A 186 -9.18 18.15 3.29
N THR A 187 -9.94 18.55 2.26
CA THR A 187 -11.18 17.87 1.85
C THR A 187 -10.89 16.47 1.30
N ALA A 188 -9.98 16.35 0.33
CA ALA A 188 -9.66 15.06 -0.28
C ALA A 188 -9.01 14.10 0.74
N MET A 189 -8.15 14.62 1.63
CA MET A 189 -7.55 13.77 2.67
C MET A 189 -8.58 13.31 3.69
N ARG A 190 -9.54 14.15 4.07
CA ARG A 190 -10.64 13.74 4.95
C ARG A 190 -11.47 12.64 4.32
N GLU A 191 -11.92 12.81 3.08
CA GLU A 191 -12.69 11.79 2.36
C GLU A 191 -11.91 10.47 2.22
N THR A 192 -10.61 10.58 1.90
CA THR A 192 -9.71 9.42 1.83
C THR A 192 -9.65 8.66 3.15
N VAL A 193 -9.44 9.37 4.26
CA VAL A 193 -9.34 8.80 5.60
C VAL A 193 -10.66 8.19 6.05
N ASP A 194 -11.77 8.92 5.91
CA ASP A 194 -13.10 8.45 6.32
C ASP A 194 -13.51 7.19 5.53
N ARG A 195 -13.13 7.10 4.25
CA ARG A 195 -13.47 5.96 3.40
C ARG A 195 -12.60 4.73 3.63
N HIS A 196 -11.29 4.90 3.72
CA HIS A 196 -10.31 3.80 3.66
C HIS A 196 -9.65 3.46 4.99
N PHE A 197 -9.56 4.43 5.90
CA PHE A 197 -8.71 4.32 7.09
C PHE A 197 -9.47 4.57 8.40
N SER A 198 -10.81 4.68 8.37
CA SER A 198 -11.66 5.03 9.51
C SER A 198 -11.45 4.16 10.76
N ASP A 199 -11.19 2.89 10.54
CA ASP A 199 -11.03 1.83 11.54
C ASP A 199 -9.76 0.99 11.27
N ASN A 200 -9.00 1.30 10.21
CA ASN A 200 -7.82 0.55 9.81
C ASN A 200 -6.68 1.49 9.38
N TRP A 201 -5.91 1.99 10.34
CA TRP A 201 -4.79 2.90 10.09
C TRP A 201 -3.43 2.19 10.10
N ILE A 202 -3.40 0.90 10.44
CA ILE A 202 -2.23 0.04 10.24
C ILE A 202 -2.43 -0.77 8.98
N ILE A 203 -1.73 -0.37 7.93
CA ILE A 203 -1.92 -0.92 6.60
C ILE A 203 -0.77 -1.83 6.22
N THR A 204 -0.99 -2.65 5.20
CA THR A 204 0.04 -3.45 4.57
C THR A 204 0.23 -2.97 3.14
N ILE A 205 1.47 -2.65 2.79
CA ILE A 205 1.87 -2.59 1.39
C ILE A 205 2.56 -3.90 1.01
N TYR A 206 2.93 -4.02 -0.26
CA TYR A 206 3.55 -5.16 -0.94
C TYR A 206 4.24 -6.18 -0.03
N MET A 207 3.94 -7.47 -0.22
CA MET A 207 4.53 -8.58 0.55
C MET A 207 4.41 -8.43 2.08
N GLY A 208 3.38 -7.71 2.57
CA GLY A 208 3.07 -7.63 3.99
C GLY A 208 3.91 -6.62 4.76
N HIS A 209 4.57 -5.67 4.10
CA HIS A 209 5.24 -4.56 4.77
C HIS A 209 4.21 -3.70 5.52
N VAL A 210 4.28 -3.72 6.84
CA VAL A 210 3.34 -3.02 7.73
C VAL A 210 3.73 -1.55 7.88
N ILE A 211 2.73 -0.68 7.82
CA ILE A 211 2.88 0.77 7.91
C ILE A 211 1.88 1.33 8.92
N ASP A 212 2.38 2.16 9.83
CA ASP A 212 1.56 2.92 10.77
C ASP A 212 1.35 4.34 10.25
N LEU A 213 0.13 4.61 9.75
CA LEU A 213 -0.21 5.92 9.19
C LEU A 213 -0.13 7.04 10.24
N SER A 214 -0.34 6.73 11.53
CA SER A 214 -0.23 7.74 12.59
C SER A 214 1.17 8.35 12.72
N LYS A 215 2.20 7.62 12.23
CA LYS A 215 3.58 8.08 12.17
C LYS A 215 3.95 8.62 10.80
N GLU A 216 3.71 7.81 9.76
CA GLU A 216 4.12 8.17 8.39
C GLU A 216 3.45 9.45 7.91
N TRP A 217 2.21 9.70 8.32
CA TRP A 217 1.48 10.90 7.90
C TRP A 217 1.59 12.09 8.85
N LEU A 218 2.30 11.97 9.97
CA LEU A 218 2.41 13.03 10.96
C LEU A 218 3.01 14.33 10.40
N ARG A 219 3.94 14.22 9.43
CA ARG A 219 4.58 15.38 8.78
C ARG A 219 3.70 16.11 7.76
N TYR A 220 2.59 15.50 7.35
CA TYR A 220 1.69 16.03 6.32
C TYR A 220 0.49 16.69 6.97
N LYS A 221 0.40 18.03 6.87
CA LYS A 221 -0.62 18.81 7.58
C LYS A 221 -2.06 18.30 7.34
N SER A 222 -2.49 18.18 6.08
CA SER A 222 -3.86 17.77 5.74
C SER A 222 -4.12 16.30 6.09
N ALA A 223 -3.16 15.42 5.81
CA ALA A 223 -3.28 13.99 6.13
C ALA A 223 -3.30 13.73 7.65
N ALA A 224 -2.41 14.36 8.42
CA ALA A 224 -2.36 14.27 9.87
C ALA A 224 -3.65 14.82 10.50
N LYS A 225 -4.16 15.96 10.00
CA LYS A 225 -5.43 16.53 10.44
C LYS A 225 -6.61 15.59 10.18
N ALA A 226 -6.65 14.96 9.01
CA ALA A 226 -7.69 13.99 8.68
C ALA A 226 -7.62 12.75 9.59
N LEU A 227 -6.43 12.19 9.81
CA LEU A 227 -6.22 11.07 10.73
C LEU A 227 -6.54 11.43 12.19
N ALA A 228 -6.23 12.63 12.65
CA ALA A 228 -6.51 13.04 14.03
C ALA A 228 -8.01 12.99 14.37
N ASN A 229 -8.89 13.18 13.37
CA ASN A 229 -10.34 13.10 13.57
C ASN A 229 -10.82 11.68 13.86
N ILE A 230 -10.14 10.66 13.33
CA ILE A 230 -10.47 9.25 13.54
C ILE A 230 -9.65 8.62 14.68
N LEU A 231 -8.42 9.08 14.91
CA LEU A 231 -7.52 8.57 15.94
C LEU A 231 -7.80 9.22 17.31
N THR A 232 -9.08 9.29 17.69
CA THR A 232 -9.47 9.68 19.05
C THR A 232 -9.45 8.45 19.96
N THR A 233 -9.19 8.65 21.26
CA THR A 233 -9.19 7.52 22.21
C THR A 233 -10.55 6.85 22.29
N GLU A 234 -11.62 7.62 22.15
CA GLU A 234 -12.99 7.11 22.10
C GLU A 234 -13.19 6.18 20.89
N ASN A 235 -12.87 6.64 19.68
CA ASN A 235 -13.04 5.82 18.47
C ASN A 235 -12.14 4.58 18.47
N VAL A 236 -10.86 4.73 18.83
CA VAL A 236 -9.92 3.59 18.91
C VAL A 236 -10.40 2.56 19.94
N THR A 237 -10.95 3.00 21.07
CA THR A 237 -11.55 2.09 22.06
C THR A 237 -12.79 1.41 21.52
N ALA A 238 -13.68 2.15 20.85
CA ALA A 238 -14.90 1.62 20.29
C ALA A 238 -14.61 0.55 19.22
N VAL A 239 -13.73 0.84 18.26
CA VAL A 239 -13.30 -0.09 17.20
C VAL A 239 -12.64 -1.33 17.81
N SER A 240 -11.75 -1.17 18.78
CA SER A 240 -11.07 -2.30 19.44
C SER A 240 -12.05 -3.21 20.19
N LYS A 241 -13.01 -2.63 20.93
CA LYS A 241 -14.07 -3.38 21.61
C LYS A 241 -14.98 -4.09 20.62
N GLN A 242 -15.43 -3.40 19.57
CA GLN A 242 -16.28 -3.98 18.53
C GLN A 242 -15.59 -5.17 17.86
N ASN A 243 -14.31 -5.02 17.51
CA ASN A 243 -13.52 -6.11 16.95
C ASN A 243 -13.38 -7.30 17.92
N MET A 244 -13.27 -7.07 19.24
CA MET A 244 -13.27 -8.14 20.23
C MET A 244 -14.58 -8.91 20.24
N THR A 245 -15.72 -8.21 20.20
CA THR A 245 -17.04 -8.83 20.11
C THR A 245 -17.12 -9.74 18.88
N TRP A 246 -16.76 -9.21 17.70
CA TRP A 246 -16.75 -10.00 16.46
C TRP A 246 -15.83 -11.21 16.53
N PHE A 247 -14.66 -11.08 17.14
CA PHE A 247 -13.71 -12.17 17.28
C PHE A 247 -14.27 -13.29 18.18
N ARG A 248 -14.90 -12.95 19.32
CA ARG A 248 -15.51 -13.93 20.23
C ARG A 248 -16.70 -14.63 19.58
N GLU A 249 -17.59 -13.89 18.94
CA GLU A 249 -18.74 -14.45 18.24
C GLU A 249 -18.29 -15.39 17.11
N ALA A 250 -17.35 -14.95 16.27
CA ALA A 250 -16.80 -15.77 15.20
C ALA A 250 -16.11 -17.04 15.73
N LYS A 251 -15.38 -16.94 16.86
CA LYS A 251 -14.75 -18.10 17.51
C LYS A 251 -15.80 -19.12 17.99
N ASN A 252 -16.92 -18.65 18.57
CA ASN A 252 -18.00 -19.52 19.03
C ASN A 252 -18.71 -20.19 17.85
N GLU A 253 -19.09 -19.41 16.83
CA GLU A 253 -19.70 -19.92 15.58
C GLU A 253 -18.79 -20.97 14.90
N LEU A 254 -17.49 -20.71 14.80
CA LEU A 254 -16.53 -21.67 14.27
C LEU A 254 -16.47 -22.95 15.11
N GLY A 255 -16.54 -22.85 16.44
CA GLY A 255 -16.58 -24.03 17.32
C GLY A 255 -17.80 -24.92 17.05
N GLU A 256 -18.97 -24.31 16.85
CA GLU A 256 -20.19 -25.04 16.50
C GLU A 256 -20.08 -25.71 15.12
N PHE A 257 -19.63 -24.98 14.10
CA PHE A 257 -19.50 -25.53 12.74
C PHE A 257 -18.43 -26.62 12.62
N LEU A 258 -17.35 -26.54 13.41
CA LEU A 258 -16.25 -27.50 13.39
C LEU A 258 -16.46 -28.69 14.33
N THR A 259 -17.62 -28.76 15.00
CA THR A 259 -17.99 -29.95 15.79
C THR A 259 -18.16 -31.15 14.87
N GLU A 260 -17.62 -32.30 15.28
CA GLU A 260 -17.60 -33.52 14.47
C GLU A 260 -19.02 -33.92 14.02
N GLY A 261 -19.18 -34.20 12.73
CA GLY A 261 -20.46 -34.59 12.12
C GLY A 261 -21.38 -33.44 11.67
N VAL A 262 -21.11 -32.19 12.08
CA VAL A 262 -21.92 -31.01 11.69
C VAL A 262 -21.67 -30.60 10.24
N LEU A 263 -20.39 -30.39 9.87
CA LEU A 263 -20.02 -29.90 8.55
C LEU A 263 -20.07 -31.00 7.47
N ASN A 264 -21.28 -31.38 7.06
CA ASN A 264 -21.53 -32.33 5.98
C ASN A 264 -22.17 -31.65 4.75
N GLN A 265 -22.26 -32.37 3.62
CA GLN A 265 -22.80 -31.81 2.37
C GLN A 265 -24.21 -31.23 2.51
N GLN A 266 -25.08 -31.90 3.28
CA GLN A 266 -26.45 -31.44 3.50
C GLN A 266 -26.47 -30.13 4.31
N PHE A 267 -25.63 -30.05 5.35
CA PHE A 267 -25.50 -28.86 6.18
C PHE A 267 -24.97 -27.67 5.35
N LEU A 268 -23.96 -27.90 4.51
CA LEU A 268 -23.39 -26.87 3.63
C LEU A 268 -24.45 -26.27 2.68
N MET A 269 -25.29 -27.11 2.08
CA MET A 269 -26.33 -26.67 1.14
C MET A 269 -27.38 -25.77 1.82
N VAL A 270 -27.67 -26.01 3.10
CA VAL A 270 -28.67 -25.24 3.87
C VAL A 270 -28.07 -23.99 4.52
N ASN A 271 -26.81 -24.06 4.98
CA ASN A 271 -26.17 -23.04 5.81
C ASN A 271 -25.04 -22.29 5.10
N MET A 272 -25.01 -22.28 3.76
CA MET A 272 -23.92 -21.62 3.01
C MET A 272 -23.77 -20.14 3.37
N GLU A 273 -24.87 -19.42 3.54
CA GLU A 273 -24.85 -17.99 3.86
C GLU A 273 -24.24 -17.71 5.25
N SER A 274 -24.64 -18.46 6.27
CA SER A 274 -24.14 -18.31 7.64
C SER A 274 -22.65 -18.69 7.74
N LEU A 275 -22.23 -19.76 7.05
CA LEU A 275 -20.83 -20.14 6.95
C LEU A 275 -19.97 -19.06 6.28
N LEU A 276 -20.45 -18.49 5.18
CA LEU A 276 -19.75 -17.40 4.49
C LEU A 276 -19.69 -16.13 5.36
N GLN A 277 -20.76 -15.80 6.09
CA GLN A 277 -20.77 -14.68 7.02
C GLN A 277 -19.76 -14.88 8.16
N CYS A 278 -19.74 -16.06 8.77
CA CYS A 278 -18.79 -16.43 9.81
C CYS A 278 -17.34 -16.33 9.29
N MET A 279 -17.06 -16.86 8.09
CA MET A 279 -15.75 -16.79 7.46
C MET A 279 -15.30 -15.34 7.22
N ARG A 280 -16.20 -14.49 6.69
CA ARG A 280 -15.91 -13.07 6.44
C ARG A 280 -15.61 -12.34 7.74
N LYS A 281 -16.45 -12.51 8.76
CA LYS A 281 -16.31 -11.90 10.09
C LYS A 281 -15.01 -12.35 10.77
N SER A 282 -14.70 -13.65 10.69
CA SER A 282 -13.44 -14.22 11.18
C SER A 282 -12.22 -13.56 10.51
N ASN A 283 -12.25 -13.42 9.18
CA ASN A 283 -11.17 -12.81 8.42
C ASN A 283 -10.97 -11.34 8.81
N VAL A 284 -12.05 -10.54 8.83
CA VAL A 284 -12.01 -9.13 9.24
C VAL A 284 -11.47 -8.99 10.66
N ALA A 285 -12.01 -9.77 11.60
CA ALA A 285 -11.63 -9.70 12.99
C ALA A 285 -10.15 -10.07 13.21
N LEU A 286 -9.71 -11.18 12.62
CA LEU A 286 -8.34 -11.68 12.72
C LEU A 286 -7.34 -10.72 12.07
N ARG A 287 -7.61 -10.28 10.83
CA ARG A 287 -6.72 -9.36 10.11
C ARG A 287 -6.51 -8.08 10.89
N TRP A 288 -7.59 -7.46 11.38
CA TRP A 288 -7.50 -6.23 12.16
C TRP A 288 -6.61 -6.41 13.39
N ARG A 289 -6.77 -7.52 14.14
CA ARG A 289 -5.94 -7.81 15.33
C ARG A 289 -4.48 -8.04 15.00
N LEU A 290 -4.19 -8.79 13.94
CA LEU A 290 -2.80 -9.07 13.54
C LEU A 290 -2.08 -7.78 13.16
N LEU A 291 -2.76 -6.86 12.47
CA LEU A 291 -2.19 -5.59 12.04
C LEU A 291 -2.07 -4.60 13.20
N HIS A 292 -3.15 -4.34 13.94
CA HIS A 292 -3.17 -3.29 14.95
C HIS A 292 -2.34 -3.61 16.21
N ARG A 293 -1.85 -4.85 16.37
CA ARG A 293 -0.79 -5.16 17.34
C ARG A 293 0.56 -4.52 17.02
N ARG A 294 0.75 -4.05 15.77
CA ARG A 294 1.95 -3.35 15.30
C ARG A 294 1.85 -1.84 15.45
N VAL A 295 0.78 -1.31 16.04
CA VAL A 295 0.67 0.12 16.37
C VAL A 295 1.85 0.52 17.24
N ASP A 296 2.54 1.57 16.80
CA ASP A 296 3.75 2.07 17.46
C ASP A 296 3.49 3.45 18.12
N HIS A 297 2.21 3.83 18.24
CA HIS A 297 1.76 5.01 18.98
C HIS A 297 1.54 4.67 20.47
N PRO A 298 2.33 5.21 21.42
CA PRO A 298 2.38 4.74 22.81
C PRO A 298 1.02 4.63 23.50
N ARG A 299 0.14 5.61 23.28
CA ARG A 299 -1.20 5.67 23.87
C ARG A 299 -2.15 4.58 23.34
N PHE A 300 -2.00 4.21 22.08
CA PHE A 300 -2.87 3.23 21.43
C PHE A 300 -2.32 1.81 21.56
N THR A 301 -0.99 1.67 21.62
CA THR A 301 -0.33 0.40 21.92
C THR A 301 -0.84 -0.18 23.23
N THR A 302 -0.86 0.61 24.32
CA THR A 302 -1.38 0.14 25.61
C THR A 302 -2.86 -0.19 25.54
N LEU A 303 -3.66 0.64 24.88
CA LEU A 303 -5.10 0.44 24.75
C LEU A 303 -5.45 -0.85 24.02
N ILE A 304 -4.77 -1.12 22.90
CA ILE A 304 -5.00 -2.29 22.05
C ILE A 304 -4.41 -3.54 22.69
N GLN A 305 -3.22 -3.46 23.30
CA GLN A 305 -2.57 -4.62 23.92
C GLN A 305 -3.25 -5.04 25.23
N ASN A 306 -3.71 -4.11 26.07
CA ASN A 306 -4.35 -4.43 27.35
C ASN A 306 -5.68 -5.18 27.18
N GLN A 307 -6.34 -5.07 26.03
CA GLN A 307 -7.56 -5.81 25.73
C GLN A 307 -7.30 -7.25 25.25
N ILE A 308 -6.03 -7.68 25.14
CA ILE A 308 -5.63 -9.00 24.60
C ILE A 308 -5.03 -9.87 25.71
N GLN A 309 -5.49 -9.72 26.96
CA GLN A 309 -5.18 -10.74 27.96
C GLN A 309 -5.89 -12.04 27.56
N PRO A 310 -5.17 -13.18 27.52
CA PRO A 310 -5.80 -14.47 27.31
C PRO A 310 -6.70 -14.76 28.51
N GLU A 311 -8.00 -14.97 28.25
CA GLU A 311 -8.84 -15.81 29.12
C GLU A 311 -8.38 -17.26 28.98
#